data_AF-A0A5M9J4B0-F1
#
_entry.id   AF-A0A5M9J4B0-F1
#
_cell.length_a   1.000
_cell.length_b   1.000
_cell.length_c   1.000
_cell.angle_alpha   90.00
_cell.angle_beta   90.00
_cell.angle_gamma   90.00
#
_symmetry.space_group_name_H-M   'P 1'
#
loop_
_entity.id
_entity.type
_entity.pdbx_description
1 polymer ?
#
loop_
_entity_poly.entity_id
_entity_poly.type
_entity_poly.pdbx_seq_one_letter_code
_entity_poly.pdbx_strand_id
1 'polypeptide(L)'
;MKSYGLIGKSTYMTVSDDYDPDIYGGLTPGWILMNELWPDTRPDRFGDWIAQPTGIWVWVKYPDPPFYVMIHENKLKNYDTMLELPIEALPGNVAGRLAALEAALLPNLDSNEPH
;
A
#
# COMPACT_ATOMS: atom_id res chain seq x y z
N MET A 1 -16.93 -5.03 -17.37
CA MET A 1 -17.04 -5.61 -16.02
C MET A 1 -17.18 -4.46 -15.03
N LYS A 2 -18.05 -4.53 -14.02
CA LYS A 2 -18.22 -3.47 -13.01
C LYS A 2 -17.42 -3.80 -11.76
N SER A 3 -16.79 -2.80 -11.16
CA SER A 3 -16.09 -2.93 -9.87
C SER A 3 -16.77 -2.07 -8.82
N TYR A 4 -16.88 -2.62 -7.60
CA TYR A 4 -17.39 -1.90 -6.44
C TYR A 4 -16.33 -1.91 -5.35
N GLY A 5 -16.22 -0.78 -4.66
CA GLY A 5 -15.29 -0.60 -3.55
C GLY A 5 -16.01 -0.32 -2.24
N LEU A 6 -15.48 -0.84 -1.14
CA LEU A 6 -15.94 -0.46 0.19
C LEU A 6 -15.21 0.82 0.61
N ILE A 7 -15.95 1.91 0.79
CA ILE A 7 -15.40 3.24 1.10
C ILE A 7 -14.47 3.16 2.32
N GLY A 8 -13.25 3.69 2.17
CA GLY A 8 -12.26 3.73 3.25
C GLY A 8 -11.57 2.40 3.56
N LYS A 9 -11.79 1.36 2.76
CA LYS A 9 -11.16 0.04 2.90
C LYS A 9 -10.45 -0.39 1.62
N SER A 10 -9.44 -1.24 1.75
CA SER A 10 -8.78 -1.88 0.62
C SER A 10 -9.50 -3.17 0.24
N THR A 11 -10.73 -3.02 -0.23
CA THR A 11 -11.57 -4.16 -0.60
C THR A 11 -12.38 -3.81 -1.83
N TYR A 12 -12.45 -4.77 -2.75
CA TYR A 12 -13.22 -4.66 -3.97
C TYR A 12 -14.03 -5.93 -4.22
N MET A 13 -15.08 -5.76 -5.00
CA MET A 13 -15.79 -6.86 -5.63
C MET A 13 -15.97 -6.54 -7.12
N THR A 14 -16.01 -7.58 -7.93
CA THR A 14 -16.14 -7.43 -9.38
C THR A 14 -17.27 -8.33 -9.87
N VAL A 15 -18.13 -7.77 -10.70
CA VAL A 15 -19.33 -8.45 -11.22
C VAL A 15 -19.47 -8.19 -12.71
N SER A 16 -20.30 -8.99 -13.39
CA SER A 16 -20.58 -8.82 -14.82
C SER A 16 -21.32 -7.50 -15.09
N ASP A 17 -21.25 -6.98 -16.32
CA ASP A 17 -21.81 -5.65 -16.65
C ASP A 17 -23.35 -5.59 -16.59
N ASP A 18 -23.96 -6.73 -16.89
CA ASP A 18 -25.38 -7.04 -16.82
C ASP A 18 -25.90 -7.23 -15.39
N TYR A 19 -25.00 -7.29 -14.39
CA TYR A 19 -25.40 -7.24 -13.00
C TYR A 19 -25.67 -5.80 -12.56
N ASP A 20 -26.90 -5.58 -12.09
CA ASP A 20 -27.30 -4.35 -11.41
C ASP A 20 -27.62 -4.69 -9.94
N PRO A 21 -26.76 -4.31 -8.98
CA PRO A 21 -26.99 -4.62 -7.58
C PRO A 21 -28.29 -4.00 -7.07
N ASP A 22 -28.76 -2.88 -7.63
CA ASP A 22 -30.00 -2.24 -7.20
C ASP A 22 -31.23 -3.07 -7.58
N ILE A 23 -31.12 -3.95 -8.58
CA ILE A 23 -32.18 -4.88 -8.99
C ILE A 23 -32.17 -6.16 -8.15
N TYR A 24 -31.02 -6.59 -7.64
CA TYR A 24 -30.84 -7.91 -6.99
C TYR A 24 -30.70 -7.88 -5.46
N GLY A 25 -30.96 -6.75 -4.82
CA GLY A 25 -30.93 -6.64 -3.35
C GLY A 25 -30.27 -5.38 -2.79
N GLY A 26 -29.85 -4.46 -3.66
CA GLY A 26 -29.12 -3.25 -3.32
C GLY A 26 -27.65 -3.51 -3.01
N LEU A 27 -26.83 -2.47 -3.12
CA LEU A 27 -25.48 -2.49 -2.55
C LEU A 27 -25.57 -2.43 -1.02
N THR A 28 -24.79 -3.29 -0.36
CA THR A 28 -24.55 -3.17 1.08
C THR A 28 -24.04 -1.75 1.40
N PRO A 29 -24.52 -1.10 2.47
CA PRO A 29 -24.09 0.25 2.82
C PRO A 29 -22.57 0.41 2.87
N GLY A 30 -22.08 1.51 2.30
CA GLY A 30 -20.65 1.82 2.21
C GLY A 30 -19.96 1.25 0.96
N TRP A 31 -20.60 0.36 0.22
CA TRP A 31 -20.12 -0.04 -1.10
C TRP A 31 -20.58 0.96 -2.17
N ILE A 32 -19.68 1.30 -3.09
CA ILE A 32 -19.96 2.24 -4.17
C ILE A 32 -19.46 1.67 -5.51
N LEU A 33 -20.18 1.98 -6.59
CA LEU A 33 -19.70 1.70 -7.94
C LEU A 33 -18.46 2.53 -8.22
N MET A 34 -17.42 1.87 -8.73
CA MET A 34 -16.16 2.52 -9.06
C MET A 34 -16.15 2.88 -10.54
N ASN A 35 -15.58 4.04 -10.86
CA ASN A 35 -15.45 4.55 -12.22
C ASN A 35 -14.47 3.71 -13.06
N GLU A 36 -13.61 2.94 -12.41
CA GLU A 36 -12.58 2.10 -13.00
C GLU A 36 -12.44 0.78 -12.22
N LEU A 37 -11.80 -0.21 -12.86
CA LEU A 37 -11.49 -1.49 -12.20
C LEU A 37 -10.47 -1.30 -11.07
N TRP A 38 -10.45 -2.23 -10.12
CA TRP A 38 -9.41 -2.25 -9.09
C TRP A 38 -8.01 -2.25 -9.72
N PRO A 39 -7.08 -1.37 -9.31
CA PRO A 39 -5.77 -1.32 -9.93
C PRO A 39 -4.92 -2.54 -9.56
N ASP A 40 -4.36 -3.19 -10.59
CA ASP A 40 -3.49 -4.37 -10.43
C ASP A 40 -2.07 -4.01 -10.02
N THR A 41 -1.69 -2.73 -10.09
CA THR A 41 -0.36 -2.25 -9.77
C THR A 41 -0.33 -1.64 -8.37
N ARG A 42 0.72 -1.95 -7.60
CA ARG A 42 1.00 -1.29 -6.32
C ARG A 42 2.29 -0.48 -6.48
N PRO A 43 2.26 0.85 -6.28
CA PRO A 43 3.46 1.69 -6.36
C PRO A 43 4.59 1.22 -5.43
N ASP A 44 4.23 0.78 -4.23
CA ASP A 44 5.13 0.14 -3.28
C ASP A 44 4.34 -0.83 -2.39
N ARG A 45 5.01 -1.61 -1.54
CA ARG A 45 4.34 -2.54 -0.61
C ARG A 45 3.80 -1.86 0.65
N PHE A 46 3.89 -0.54 0.76
CA PHE A 46 3.64 0.25 1.97
C PHE A 46 2.36 1.06 1.91
N GLY A 47 1.46 0.71 1.00
CA GLY A 47 0.12 1.26 0.94
C GLY A 47 -0.85 0.28 0.33
N ASP A 48 -2.06 0.76 0.12
CA ASP A 48 -3.08 0.06 -0.66
C ASP A 48 -3.96 1.07 -1.39
N TRP A 49 -4.71 0.59 -2.37
CA TRP A 49 -5.76 1.37 -3.00
C TRP A 49 -6.99 1.41 -2.11
N ILE A 50 -7.54 2.60 -1.88
CA ILE A 50 -8.71 2.81 -1.03
C ILE A 50 -9.82 3.46 -1.86
N ALA A 51 -11.03 2.88 -1.78
CA ALA A 51 -12.20 3.46 -2.42
C ALA A 51 -12.55 4.81 -1.80
N GLN A 52 -12.72 5.83 -2.64
CA GLN A 52 -13.27 7.12 -2.25
C GLN A 52 -14.77 7.20 -2.52
N PRO A 53 -15.53 8.03 -1.76
CA PRO A 53 -16.95 8.29 -2.03
C PRO A 53 -17.23 8.88 -3.42
N THR A 54 -16.20 9.37 -4.12
CA THR A 54 -16.28 9.90 -5.49
C THR A 54 -16.18 8.81 -6.56
N GLY A 55 -16.02 7.54 -6.19
CA GLY A 55 -15.93 6.41 -7.13
C GLY A 55 -14.54 6.23 -7.75
N ILE A 56 -13.48 6.80 -7.17
CA ILE A 56 -12.09 6.62 -7.62
C ILE A 56 -11.28 5.84 -6.59
N TRP A 57 -10.23 5.16 -7.05
CA TRP A 57 -9.23 4.55 -6.19
C TRP A 57 -8.13 5.55 -5.86
N VAL A 58 -7.77 5.65 -4.58
CA VAL A 58 -6.65 6.48 -4.14
C VAL A 58 -5.63 5.61 -3.45
N TRP A 59 -4.36 5.72 -3.87
CA TRP A 59 -3.26 5.07 -3.18
C TRP A 59 -3.04 5.75 -1.83
N VAL A 60 -3.20 4.99 -0.75
CA VAL A 60 -2.98 5.47 0.62
C VAL A 60 -1.82 4.71 1.21
N LYS A 61 -0.76 5.43 1.60
CA LYS A 61 0.34 4.85 2.37
C LYS A 61 -0.14 4.50 3.77
N TYR A 62 0.24 3.33 4.26
CA TYR A 62 -0.03 2.94 5.64
C TYR A 62 0.56 3.96 6.62
N PRO A 63 -0.07 4.21 7.77
CA PRO A 63 0.54 5.02 8.80
C PRO A 63 1.81 4.33 9.34
N ASP A 64 2.73 5.14 9.87
CA ASP A 64 3.87 4.61 10.61
C ASP A 64 3.38 3.84 11.84
N PRO A 65 4.11 2.80 12.27
CA PRO A 65 3.77 2.11 13.49
C PRO A 65 3.84 3.06 14.69
N PRO A 66 3.08 2.82 15.78
CA PRO A 66 3.08 3.69 16.95
C PRO A 66 4.37 3.58 17.80
N PHE A 67 5.41 2.93 17.27
CA PHE A 67 6.70 2.74 17.91
C PHE A 67 7.81 3.28 17.02
N TYR A 68 8.89 3.75 17.64
CA TYR A 68 10.06 4.20 16.89
C TYR A 68 10.88 3.02 16.39
N VAL A 69 11.49 3.18 15.21
CA VAL A 69 12.41 2.20 14.63
C VAL A 69 13.81 2.79 14.68
N MET A 70 14.77 2.00 15.17
CA MET A 70 16.18 2.37 15.19
C MET A 70 17.05 1.28 14.55
N ILE A 71 18.23 1.68 14.10
CA ILE A 71 19.27 0.73 13.67
C ILE A 71 20.17 0.44 14.87
N HIS A 72 20.30 -0.84 15.23
CA HIS A 72 21.22 -1.32 16.26
C HIS A 72 21.83 -2.65 15.82
N GLU A 73 23.15 -2.79 15.90
CA GLU A 73 23.88 -4.00 15.45
C GLU A 73 23.58 -4.38 14.00
N ASN A 74 23.50 -3.40 13.10
CA ASN A 74 23.13 -3.57 11.69
C ASN A 74 21.74 -4.21 11.46
N LYS A 75 20.86 -4.16 12.46
CA LYS A 75 19.49 -4.68 12.39
C LYS A 75 18.50 -3.57 12.70
N LEU A 76 17.33 -3.64 12.07
CA LEU A 76 16.19 -2.81 12.43
C LEU A 76 15.58 -3.33 13.71
N LYS A 77 15.42 -2.45 14.70
CA LYS A 77 14.81 -2.81 15.98
C LYS A 77 13.74 -1.81 16.36
N ASN A 78 12.72 -2.29 17.05
CA ASN A 78 11.79 -1.44 17.77
C ASN A 78 12.57 -0.75 18.91
N TYR A 79 12.49 0.57 19.00
CA TYR A 79 13.24 1.38 19.96
C TYR A 79 12.90 1.05 21.42
N ASP A 80 11.62 0.82 21.70
CA ASP A 80 11.12 0.61 23.06
C ASP A 80 11.39 -0.83 23.56
N THR A 81 11.31 -1.81 22.66
CA THR A 81 11.39 -3.24 23.03
C THR A 81 12.71 -3.92 22.63
N MET A 82 13.53 -3.27 21.79
CA MET A 82 14.75 -3.83 21.18
C MET A 82 14.52 -5.13 20.41
N LEU A 83 13.27 -5.44 20.06
CA LEU A 83 12.94 -6.56 19.20
C LEU A 83 13.36 -6.27 17.77
N GLU A 84 13.99 -7.25 17.13
CA GLU A 84 14.33 -7.21 15.71
C GLU A 84 13.06 -7.17 14.87
N LEU A 85 13.01 -6.21 13.94
CA LEU A 85 11.91 -6.01 13.02
C LEU A 85 12.36 -6.48 11.65
N PRO A 86 11.74 -7.53 11.10
CA PRO A 86 11.98 -7.88 9.71
C PRO A 86 11.50 -6.74 8.81
N ILE A 87 12.24 -6.49 7.73
CA ILE A 87 11.98 -5.36 6.84
C ILE A 87 10.58 -5.44 6.20
N GLU A 88 10.03 -6.64 6.04
CA GLU A 88 8.68 -6.84 5.51
C GLU A 88 7.57 -6.49 6.50
N ALA A 89 7.89 -6.39 7.80
CA ALA A 89 6.93 -6.03 8.83
C ALA A 89 6.84 -4.53 9.10
N LEU A 90 7.63 -3.70 8.40
CA LEU A 90 7.59 -2.24 8.58
C LEU A 90 6.42 -1.64 7.77
N PRO A 91 5.39 -1.07 8.43
CA PRO A 91 4.32 -0.40 7.72
C PRO A 91 4.72 1.05 7.39
N GLY A 92 4.11 1.57 6.32
CA GLY A 92 4.01 3.01 6.09
C GLY A 92 5.27 3.73 5.64
N ASN A 93 5.47 4.96 6.14
CA ASN A 93 6.54 5.86 5.70
C ASN A 93 7.90 5.42 6.20
N VAL A 94 8.02 4.75 7.35
CA VAL A 94 9.27 4.14 7.84
C VAL A 94 9.89 3.29 6.75
N ALA A 95 9.05 2.49 6.10
CA ALA A 95 9.51 1.54 5.12
C ALA A 95 9.81 2.20 3.76
N GLY A 96 9.08 3.27 3.40
CA GLY A 96 9.46 4.15 2.29
C GLY A 96 10.79 4.90 2.49
N ARG A 97 11.06 5.37 3.72
CA ARG A 97 12.35 5.98 4.09
C ARG A 97 13.48 4.97 4.07
N LEU A 98 13.20 3.73 4.47
CA LEU A 98 14.17 2.65 4.43
C LEU A 98 14.49 2.24 2.98
N ALA A 99 13.49 2.12 2.11
CA ALA A 99 13.71 1.88 0.68
C ALA A 99 14.54 3.00 0.04
N ALA A 100 14.30 4.26 0.42
CA ALA A 100 15.13 5.39 -0.02
C ALA A 100 16.57 5.30 0.52
N LEU A 101 16.75 4.83 1.76
CA LEU A 101 18.07 4.62 2.35
C LEU A 101 18.82 3.47 1.67
N GLU A 102 18.15 2.35 1.36
CA GLU A 102 18.71 1.22 0.62
C GLU A 102 19.09 1.62 -0.81
N ALA A 103 18.24 2.37 -1.50
CA ALA A 103 18.55 2.93 -2.81
C ALA A 103 19.75 3.89 -2.77
N ALA A 104 19.91 4.65 -1.68
CA ALA A 104 21.05 5.55 -1.47
C ALA A 104 22.34 4.82 -1.05
N LEU A 105 22.23 3.59 -0.52
CA LEU A 105 23.36 2.75 -0.10
C LEU A 105 23.92 1.88 -1.22
N LEU A 106 23.22 1.73 -2.35
CA LEU A 106 23.81 1.20 -3.58
C LEU A 106 24.88 2.20 -4.06
N PRO A 107 26.18 1.88 -3.95
CA PRO A 107 27.21 2.78 -4.45
C PRO A 107 27.09 2.85 -5.97
N ASN A 108 27.29 4.04 -6.53
CA ASN A 108 27.63 4.28 -7.93
C ASN A 108 28.46 3.12 -8.51
N LEU A 109 27.83 2.20 -9.23
CA LEU A 109 28.51 1.11 -9.93
C LEU A 109 28.78 1.43 -11.41
N ASP A 110 28.71 2.71 -11.80
CA ASP A 110 28.90 3.16 -13.20
C ASP A 110 30.10 4.12 -13.41
N SER A 111 31.10 4.12 -12.53
CA SER A 111 32.33 4.89 -12.78
C SER A 111 33.60 4.06 -12.62
N ASN A 112 33.67 2.95 -13.35
CA ASN A 112 34.93 2.26 -13.64
C ASN A 112 35.03 2.06 -15.18
N GLU A 113 35.37 3.13 -15.90
CA GLU A 113 35.89 2.99 -17.26
C GLU A 113 37.30 2.37 -17.20
N PRO A 114 37.61 1.34 -18.01
CA PRO A 114 38.96 0.82 -18.10
C PRO A 114 39.85 1.74 -18.95
N HIS A 115 41.01 2.09 -18.41
CA HIS A 115 42.15 2.70 -19.12
C HIS A 115 42.78 1.74 -20.13
#